data_AF-A0A2N6KK49-F1
#
_entry.id   AF-A0A2N6KK49-F1
#
_cell.length_a   1.000
_cell.length_b   1.000
_cell.length_c   1.000
_cell.angle_alpha   90.00
_cell.angle_beta   90.00
_cell.angle_gamma   90.00
#
_symmetry.space_group_name_H-M   'P 1'
#
loop_
_entity.id
_entity.type
_entity.pdbx_description
1 polymer ?
#
loop_
_entity_poly.entity_id
_entity_poly.type
_entity_poly.pdbx_seq_one_letter_code
_entity_poly.pdbx_strand_id
1 'polypeptide(L)'
;MKIIGLDVGGSSVVACPVEKMPRSVRRFFDENKHQIPTFHATTEGIAGLLALQPDICVMEPTGVHYSEFWYKALTHAGVKVLWVGHVQVRNYRKSERLPDKNDKADALALACYCLLHLEEPEFFLRFQPYPVDHLRRLCLQLQHLNRIQNPIVSCTRQYLAHEFPEAANRQSARKKPGDLPPLWGWLAELRPSPFYDRLWSNSVARDFGLEISEFTRLQSKRICEIERHQDAIEQELQQLLALPVFANYLTVFDEFGFGLRIRSLLLSHIYPISDFLGSDGLPLIEFTPSDAGKLQKRDRSLRAFKLRLGYGLVEDSSGKSTRWIPGGSGLCRKALWQWCLTKIEPKNSRVSTEVGQILGNYIDRLKAGGTPRKVAQSRCCAKAATMLFKKLVRQIT
;
A
#
# COMPACT_ATOMS: atom_id res chain seq x y z
N MET A 1 -9.61 6.11 -34.66
CA MET A 1 -9.23 6.06 -33.23
C MET A 1 -7.73 5.79 -33.18
N LYS A 2 -6.97 6.66 -32.53
CA LYS A 2 -5.53 6.60 -32.42
C LYS A 2 -5.15 6.23 -30.98
N ILE A 3 -4.61 5.03 -30.83
CA ILE A 3 -4.10 4.52 -29.56
C ILE A 3 -2.59 4.75 -29.53
N ILE A 4 -2.09 5.33 -28.44
CA ILE A 4 -0.65 5.52 -28.24
C ILE A 4 -0.19 4.65 -27.08
N GLY A 5 0.65 3.67 -27.37
CA GLY A 5 1.35 2.91 -26.34
C GLY A 5 2.55 3.69 -25.84
N LEU A 6 2.67 3.78 -24.51
CA LEU A 6 3.63 4.61 -23.81
C LEU A 6 4.51 3.74 -22.92
N ASP A 7 5.76 3.55 -23.32
CA ASP A 7 6.77 2.99 -22.42
C ASP A 7 7.48 4.13 -21.69
N VAL A 8 7.33 4.15 -20.36
CA VAL A 8 7.71 5.28 -19.51
C VAL A 8 9.08 5.04 -18.86
N GLY A 9 10.05 5.87 -19.23
CA GLY A 9 11.35 5.97 -18.58
C GLY A 9 11.37 7.02 -17.47
N GLY A 10 12.54 7.19 -16.83
CA GLY A 10 12.69 8.12 -15.70
C GLY A 10 12.51 9.61 -16.05
N SER A 11 12.87 10.02 -17.27
CA SER A 11 12.79 11.42 -17.73
C SER A 11 12.15 11.58 -19.11
N SER A 12 11.67 10.48 -19.70
CA SER A 12 11.14 10.44 -21.05
C SER A 12 10.08 9.35 -21.21
N VAL A 13 9.33 9.41 -22.30
CA VAL A 13 8.36 8.40 -22.71
C VAL A 13 8.57 8.08 -24.18
N VAL A 14 8.62 6.79 -24.51
CA VAL A 14 8.57 6.31 -25.89
C VAL A 14 7.11 6.13 -26.27
N ALA A 15 6.69 6.75 -27.37
CA ALA A 15 5.29 6.80 -27.76
C ALA A 15 5.08 6.16 -29.13
N CYS A 16 4.38 5.02 -29.17
CA CYS A 16 4.07 4.34 -30.42
C CYS A 16 2.59 4.53 -30.78
N PRO A 17 2.27 5.41 -31.75
CA PRO A 17 0.90 5.58 -32.23
C PRO A 17 0.49 4.43 -33.17
N VAL A 18 -0.69 3.86 -32.92
CA VAL A 18 -1.29 2.80 -33.73
C VAL A 18 -2.79 3.10 -33.90
N GLU A 19 -3.26 3.11 -35.15
CA GLU A 19 -4.67 3.39 -35.47
C GLU A 19 -5.48 2.12 -35.78
N LYS A 20 -4.80 1.05 -36.22
CA LYS A 20 -5.40 -0.23 -36.55
C LYS A 20 -4.44 -1.36 -36.25
N MET A 21 -4.98 -2.53 -35.94
CA MET A 21 -4.17 -3.70 -35.65
C MET A 21 -3.29 -4.07 -36.86
N PRO A 22 -1.95 -4.11 -36.72
CA PRO A 22 -1.09 -4.55 -37.80
C PRO A 22 -1.34 -6.03 -38.13
N ARG A 23 -1.27 -6.40 -39.42
CA ARG A 23 -1.35 -7.82 -39.83
C ARG A 23 -0.23 -8.68 -39.23
N SER A 24 0.93 -8.07 -39.03
CA SER A 24 2.06 -8.65 -38.32
C SER A 24 2.72 -7.57 -37.48
N VAL A 25 2.63 -7.72 -36.16
CA VAL A 25 3.20 -6.75 -35.21
C VAL A 25 4.72 -6.69 -35.36
N ARG A 26 5.38 -7.85 -35.56
CA ARG A 26 6.83 -7.90 -35.79
C ARG A 26 7.27 -7.16 -37.04
N ARG A 27 6.61 -7.37 -38.18
CA ARG A 27 6.95 -6.68 -39.42
C ARG A 27 6.73 -5.17 -39.29
N PHE A 28 5.62 -4.77 -38.69
CA PHE A 28 5.35 -3.36 -38.40
C PHE A 28 6.45 -2.73 -37.56
N PHE A 29 6.93 -3.42 -36.52
CA PHE A 29 8.04 -2.95 -35.71
C PHE A 29 9.32 -2.75 -36.53
N ASP A 30 9.73 -3.74 -37.30
CA ASP A 30 10.97 -3.68 -38.08
C ASP A 30 10.95 -2.53 -39.10
N GLU A 31 9.80 -2.25 -39.71
CA GLU A 31 9.59 -1.16 -40.68
C GLU A 31 9.51 0.22 -40.02
N ASN A 32 8.94 0.34 -38.80
CA ASN A 32 8.57 1.64 -38.21
C ASN A 32 9.39 2.04 -36.96
N LYS A 33 10.24 1.16 -36.41
CA LYS A 33 10.99 1.43 -35.15
C LYS A 33 11.78 2.75 -35.15
N HIS A 34 12.26 3.21 -36.30
CA HIS A 34 13.01 4.47 -36.38
C HIS A 34 12.13 5.72 -36.28
N GLN A 35 10.83 5.58 -36.60
CA GLN A 35 9.85 6.67 -36.57
C GLN A 35 9.12 6.79 -35.24
N ILE A 36 9.25 5.81 -34.34
CA ILE A 36 8.63 5.85 -33.00
C ILE A 36 9.32 6.95 -32.18
N PRO A 37 8.61 8.06 -31.85
CA PRO A 37 9.19 9.19 -31.14
C PRO A 37 9.45 8.90 -29.66
N THR A 38 10.33 9.71 -29.09
CA THR A 38 10.57 9.80 -27.65
C THR A 38 10.35 11.25 -27.22
N PHE A 39 9.56 11.44 -26.18
CA PHE A 39 9.27 12.76 -25.60
C PHE A 39 9.88 12.86 -24.21
N HIS A 40 10.45 14.02 -23.88
CA HIS A 40 10.98 14.28 -22.54
C HIS A 40 9.93 14.89 -21.63
N ALA A 41 10.09 14.74 -20.31
CA ALA A 41 9.21 15.34 -19.32
C ALA A 41 9.39 16.87 -19.21
N THR A 42 9.16 17.58 -20.30
CA THR A 42 9.20 19.05 -20.43
C THR A 42 7.91 19.55 -21.07
N THR A 43 7.68 20.86 -21.04
CA THR A 43 6.53 21.48 -21.72
C THR A 43 6.48 21.13 -23.20
N GLU A 44 7.62 21.17 -23.88
CA GLU A 44 7.75 20.84 -25.30
C GLU A 44 7.48 19.37 -25.57
N GLY A 45 7.96 18.48 -24.69
CA GLY A 45 7.72 17.04 -24.83
C GLY A 45 6.25 16.67 -24.62
N ILE A 46 5.57 17.30 -23.66
CA ILE A 46 4.12 17.14 -23.49
C ILE A 46 3.37 17.67 -24.72
N ALA A 47 3.70 18.88 -25.19
CA ALA A 47 3.08 19.45 -26.37
C ALA A 47 3.28 18.56 -27.61
N GLY A 48 4.48 18.00 -27.79
CA GLY A 48 4.80 17.06 -28.86
C GLY A 48 4.00 15.75 -28.76
N LEU A 49 3.83 15.20 -27.55
CA LEU A 49 3.00 14.01 -27.34
C LEU A 49 1.53 14.29 -27.65
N LEU A 50 0.99 15.43 -27.19
CA LEU A 50 -0.39 15.84 -27.45
C LEU A 50 -0.63 16.18 -28.93
N ALA A 51 0.40 16.66 -29.64
CA ALA A 51 0.34 16.91 -31.07
C ALA A 51 0.12 15.64 -31.89
N LEU A 52 0.40 14.45 -31.32
CA LEU A 52 0.02 13.18 -31.95
C LEU A 52 -1.50 12.96 -31.97
N GLN A 53 -2.28 13.75 -31.22
CA GLN A 53 -3.74 13.66 -31.08
C GLN A 53 -4.21 12.27 -30.61
N PRO A 54 -3.77 11.81 -29.42
CA PRO A 54 -4.22 10.53 -28.87
C PRO A 54 -5.71 10.56 -28.50
N ASP A 55 -6.46 9.56 -28.94
CA ASP A 55 -7.78 9.26 -28.36
C ASP A 55 -7.60 8.50 -27.04
N ILE A 56 -6.65 7.57 -27.01
CA ILE A 56 -6.32 6.73 -25.86
C ILE A 56 -4.81 6.60 -25.73
N CYS A 57 -4.29 6.80 -24.52
CA CYS A 57 -2.94 6.42 -24.15
C CYS A 57 -2.95 5.18 -23.28
N VAL A 58 -2.00 4.27 -23.48
CA VAL A 58 -1.87 3.04 -22.70
C VAL A 58 -0.46 2.88 -22.16
N MET A 59 -0.33 2.63 -20.86
CA MET A 59 0.96 2.59 -20.15
C MET A 59 1.03 1.45 -19.12
N GLU A 60 2.25 1.02 -18.78
CA GLU A 60 2.49 0.12 -17.64
C GLU A 60 2.60 0.90 -16.33
N PRO A 61 2.26 0.30 -15.17
CA PRO A 61 2.47 0.91 -13.84
C PRO A 61 3.96 0.90 -13.42
N THR A 62 4.88 1.09 -14.36
CA THR A 62 6.33 1.04 -14.13
C THR A 62 6.80 2.38 -13.57
N GLY A 63 7.68 2.37 -12.56
CA GLY A 63 8.23 3.60 -11.99
C GLY A 63 7.14 4.58 -11.54
N VAL A 64 6.30 4.14 -10.58
CA VAL A 64 5.06 4.81 -10.10
C VAL A 64 5.11 6.34 -10.11
N HIS A 65 6.24 6.93 -9.70
CA HIS A 65 6.42 8.39 -9.67
C HIS A 65 6.49 9.05 -11.07
N TYR A 66 7.20 8.47 -12.02
CA TYR A 66 7.34 9.05 -13.37
C TYR A 66 6.09 8.79 -14.22
N SER A 67 5.46 7.63 -14.06
CA SER A 67 4.19 7.32 -14.73
C SER A 67 3.03 8.18 -14.20
N GLU A 68 3.05 8.57 -12.91
CA GLU A 68 2.07 9.51 -12.34
C GLU A 68 2.11 10.88 -13.05
N PHE A 69 3.30 11.38 -13.39
CA PHE A 69 3.45 12.65 -14.11
C PHE A 69 2.77 12.60 -15.48
N TRP A 70 3.10 11.60 -16.30
CA TRP A 70 2.52 11.45 -17.64
C TRP A 70 1.01 11.22 -17.59
N TYR A 71 0.54 10.40 -16.64
CA TYR A 71 -0.89 10.20 -16.41
C TYR A 71 -1.60 11.53 -16.11
N LYS A 72 -1.07 12.35 -15.20
CA LYS A 72 -1.65 13.65 -14.85
C LYS A 72 -1.64 14.63 -16.03
N ALA A 73 -0.55 14.71 -16.77
CA ALA A 73 -0.45 15.59 -17.93
C ALA A 73 -1.48 15.22 -19.02
N LEU A 74 -1.61 13.93 -19.32
CA LEU A 74 -2.55 13.41 -20.32
C LEU A 74 -4.01 13.57 -19.89
N THR A 75 -4.34 13.22 -18.65
CA THR A 75 -5.70 13.36 -18.12
C THR A 75 -6.12 14.82 -17.97
N HIS A 76 -5.21 15.72 -17.61
CA HIS A 76 -5.47 17.17 -17.62
C HIS A 76 -5.79 17.69 -19.03
N ALA A 77 -5.16 17.12 -20.06
CA ALA A 77 -5.45 17.39 -21.46
C ALA A 77 -6.70 16.64 -22.00
N GLY A 78 -7.44 15.92 -21.15
CA GLY A 78 -8.66 15.20 -21.53
C GLY A 78 -8.44 13.86 -22.24
N VAL A 79 -7.20 13.36 -22.28
CA VAL A 79 -6.87 12.08 -22.93
C VAL A 79 -7.21 10.91 -22.01
N LYS A 80 -7.92 9.90 -22.55
CA LYS A 80 -8.21 8.67 -21.81
C LYS A 80 -6.92 7.85 -21.63
N VAL A 81 -6.60 7.50 -20.38
CA VAL A 81 -5.43 6.66 -20.06
C VAL A 81 -5.88 5.30 -19.56
N LEU A 82 -5.35 4.24 -20.17
CA LEU A 82 -5.52 2.84 -19.78
C LEU A 82 -4.20 2.26 -19.28
N TRP A 83 -4.29 1.24 -18.43
CA TRP A 83 -3.12 0.65 -17.80
C TRP A 83 -3.07 -0.86 -18.03
N VAL A 84 -1.89 -1.38 -18.36
CA VAL A 84 -1.68 -2.81 -18.59
C VAL A 84 -0.62 -3.32 -17.61
N GLY A 85 -0.83 -4.52 -17.06
CA GLY A 85 0.15 -5.12 -16.16
C GLY A 85 1.42 -5.57 -16.88
N HIS A 86 2.56 -5.44 -16.20
CA HIS A 86 3.87 -5.78 -16.78
C HIS A 86 3.97 -7.22 -17.29
N VAL A 87 3.31 -8.15 -16.62
CA VAL A 87 3.28 -9.55 -17.05
C VAL A 87 2.51 -9.71 -18.36
N GLN A 88 1.39 -8.99 -18.52
CA GLN A 88 0.56 -9.03 -19.72
C GLN A 88 1.33 -8.48 -20.93
N VAL A 89 1.93 -7.29 -20.82
CA VAL A 89 2.73 -6.69 -21.90
C VAL A 89 3.89 -7.60 -22.29
N ARG A 90 4.64 -8.10 -21.31
CA ARG A 90 5.78 -9.00 -21.55
C ARG A 90 5.36 -10.29 -22.25
N ASN A 91 4.24 -10.88 -21.84
CA ASN A 91 3.74 -12.12 -22.47
C ASN A 91 3.27 -11.84 -23.90
N TYR A 92 2.56 -10.74 -24.12
CA TYR A 92 2.10 -10.33 -25.45
C TYR A 92 3.26 -10.04 -26.40
N ARG A 93 4.28 -9.30 -25.94
CA ARG A 93 5.50 -9.06 -26.73
C ARG A 93 6.15 -10.36 -27.19
N LYS A 94 6.23 -11.35 -26.30
CA LYS A 94 6.81 -12.67 -26.61
C LYS A 94 5.96 -13.45 -27.61
N SER A 95 4.63 -13.44 -27.48
CA SER A 95 3.76 -14.12 -28.45
C SER A 95 3.88 -13.50 -29.85
N GLU A 96 4.06 -12.19 -29.93
CA GLU A 96 4.26 -11.45 -31.19
C GLU A 96 5.70 -11.48 -31.72
N ARG A 97 6.61 -12.23 -31.06
CA ARG A 97 8.04 -12.36 -31.43
C ARG A 97 8.77 -11.01 -31.55
N LEU A 98 8.36 -10.01 -30.78
CA LEU A 98 9.04 -8.72 -30.70
C LEU A 98 10.38 -8.85 -29.93
N PRO A 99 11.35 -7.94 -30.14
CA PRO A 99 12.64 -7.98 -29.44
C PRO A 99 12.50 -7.94 -27.91
N ASP A 100 13.42 -8.60 -27.22
CA ASP A 100 13.46 -8.54 -25.76
C ASP A 100 14.10 -7.25 -25.25
N LYS A 101 13.46 -6.61 -24.24
CA LYS A 101 13.91 -5.40 -23.53
C LYS A 101 14.20 -4.24 -24.49
N ASN A 102 13.15 -3.73 -25.12
CA ASN A 102 13.25 -2.62 -26.04
C ASN A 102 12.03 -1.70 -25.86
N ASP A 103 12.28 -0.48 -25.41
CA ASP A 103 11.24 0.50 -25.05
C ASP A 103 10.25 0.77 -26.18
N LYS A 104 10.73 0.78 -27.44
CA LYS A 104 9.88 0.94 -28.63
C LYS A 104 9.01 -0.27 -28.90
N ALA A 105 9.54 -1.47 -28.65
CA ALA A 105 8.78 -2.70 -28.79
C ALA A 105 7.74 -2.83 -27.68
N ASP A 106 8.07 -2.41 -26.45
CA ASP A 106 7.17 -2.37 -25.31
C ASP A 106 6.05 -1.34 -25.53
N ALA A 107 6.37 -0.14 -26.04
CA ALA A 107 5.40 0.85 -26.47
C ALA A 107 4.46 0.33 -27.58
N LEU A 108 4.99 -0.37 -28.60
CA LEU A 108 4.15 -0.98 -29.64
C LEU A 108 3.26 -2.10 -29.06
N ALA A 109 3.82 -2.95 -28.21
CA ALA A 109 3.10 -4.04 -27.56
C ALA A 109 1.92 -3.51 -26.73
N LEU A 110 2.12 -2.44 -25.97
CA LEU A 110 1.08 -1.74 -25.23
C LEU A 110 -0.07 -1.27 -26.13
N ALA A 111 0.26 -0.57 -27.23
CA ALA A 111 -0.74 -0.07 -28.17
C ALA A 111 -1.58 -1.20 -28.80
N CYS A 112 -0.92 -2.25 -29.29
CA CYS A 112 -1.58 -3.39 -29.90
C CYS A 112 -2.41 -4.21 -28.89
N TYR A 113 -1.91 -4.40 -27.66
CA TYR A 113 -2.66 -5.07 -26.59
C TYR A 113 -3.94 -4.32 -26.25
N CYS A 114 -3.87 -2.99 -26.20
CA CYS A 114 -5.04 -2.16 -25.97
C CYS A 114 -6.07 -2.25 -27.10
N LEU A 115 -5.62 -2.27 -28.37
CA LEU A 115 -6.52 -2.46 -29.51
C LEU A 115 -7.24 -3.81 -29.46
N LEU A 116 -6.55 -4.87 -29.02
CA LEU A 116 -7.11 -6.22 -28.95
C LEU A 116 -8.21 -6.34 -27.89
N HIS A 117 -8.03 -5.69 -26.74
CA HIS A 117 -8.88 -5.87 -25.56
C HIS A 117 -9.73 -4.65 -25.22
N LEU A 118 -9.89 -3.69 -26.14
CA LEU A 118 -10.51 -2.41 -25.84
C LEU A 118 -11.93 -2.52 -25.27
N GLU A 119 -12.66 -3.53 -25.71
CA GLU A 119 -14.05 -3.82 -25.32
C GLU A 119 -14.15 -4.67 -24.03
N GLU A 120 -13.01 -5.09 -23.46
CA GLU A 120 -12.91 -6.01 -22.31
C GLU A 120 -12.17 -5.32 -21.14
N PRO A 121 -12.87 -4.52 -20.30
CA PRO A 121 -12.26 -3.72 -19.23
C PRO A 121 -11.42 -4.52 -18.20
N GLU A 122 -11.67 -5.82 -18.06
CA GLU A 122 -10.96 -6.74 -17.17
C GLU A 122 -9.49 -6.99 -17.56
N PHE A 123 -9.11 -6.70 -18.81
CA PHE A 123 -7.72 -6.81 -19.27
C PHE A 123 -6.87 -5.60 -18.86
N PHE A 124 -7.51 -4.52 -18.39
CA PHE A 124 -6.82 -3.33 -17.93
C PHE A 124 -6.78 -3.24 -16.40
N LEU A 125 -5.70 -2.68 -15.88
CA LEU A 125 -5.57 -2.40 -14.47
C LEU A 125 -6.49 -1.26 -14.05
N ARG A 126 -7.30 -1.51 -13.03
CA ARG A 126 -8.10 -0.47 -12.38
C ARG A 126 -7.27 0.22 -11.31
N PHE A 127 -7.06 1.52 -11.47
CA PHE A 127 -6.47 2.36 -10.42
C PHE A 127 -7.53 2.83 -9.46
N GLN A 128 -7.12 2.99 -8.21
CA GLN A 128 -7.99 3.46 -7.16
C GLN A 128 -8.19 4.98 -7.31
N PRO A 129 -9.43 5.50 -7.14
CA PRO A 129 -9.69 6.94 -7.25
C PRO A 129 -8.92 7.73 -6.18
N TYR A 130 -8.77 9.04 -6.41
CA TYR A 130 -7.89 9.94 -5.64
C TYR A 130 -8.23 10.10 -4.13
N PRO A 131 -9.33 9.51 -3.61
CA PRO A 131 -9.36 9.09 -2.22
C PRO A 131 -8.15 8.31 -1.70
N VAL A 132 -8.01 7.20 -2.40
CA VAL A 132 -7.59 5.92 -1.86
C VAL A 132 -6.14 5.66 -2.23
N ASP A 133 -5.75 6.08 -3.43
CA ASP A 133 -4.34 6.12 -3.82
C ASP A 133 -3.54 7.04 -2.90
N HIS A 134 -4.08 8.21 -2.56
CA HIS A 134 -3.41 9.14 -1.65
C HIS A 134 -3.28 8.59 -0.23
N LEU A 135 -4.34 7.97 0.32
CA LEU A 135 -4.28 7.21 1.57
C LEU A 135 -3.19 6.13 1.55
N ARG A 136 -3.07 5.40 0.43
CA ARG A 136 -2.04 4.36 0.26
C ARG A 136 -0.64 4.96 0.28
N ARG A 137 -0.41 6.04 -0.46
CA ARG A 137 0.88 6.75 -0.52
C ARG A 137 1.32 7.23 0.86
N LEU A 138 0.44 7.89 1.60
CA LEU A 138 0.71 8.37 2.97
C LEU A 138 1.02 7.20 3.92
N CYS A 139 0.27 6.10 3.84
CA CYS A 139 0.58 4.88 4.61
C CYS A 139 1.98 4.31 4.31
N LEU A 140 2.39 4.30 3.04
CA LEU A 140 3.72 3.82 2.62
C LEU A 140 4.83 4.76 3.10
N GLN A 141 4.60 6.08 3.04
CA GLN A 141 5.53 7.07 3.58
C GLN A 141 5.71 6.91 5.10
N LEU A 142 4.63 6.71 5.87
CA LEU A 142 4.74 6.41 7.29
C LEU A 142 5.59 5.15 7.55
N GLN A 143 5.41 4.09 6.76
CA GLN A 143 6.24 2.88 6.91
C GLN A 143 7.71 3.12 6.59
N HIS A 144 7.99 3.94 5.57
CA HIS A 144 9.35 4.34 5.22
C HIS A 144 10.00 5.15 6.35
N LEU A 145 9.30 6.15 6.90
CA LEU A 145 9.78 6.94 8.03
C LEU A 145 10.09 6.07 9.26
N ASN A 146 9.21 5.11 9.60
CA ASN A 146 9.48 4.16 10.68
C ASN A 146 10.74 3.30 10.42
N ARG A 147 10.99 2.92 9.16
CA ARG A 147 12.17 2.13 8.78
C ARG A 147 13.47 2.92 8.94
N ILE A 148 13.44 4.22 8.64
CA ILE A 148 14.60 5.12 8.78
C ILE A 148 14.83 5.50 10.25
N GLN A 149 13.76 5.75 11.00
CA GLN A 149 13.85 6.19 12.39
C GLN A 149 14.48 5.13 13.30
N ASN A 150 14.13 3.85 13.11
CA ASN A 150 14.58 2.76 13.98
C ASN A 150 16.12 2.63 14.06
N PRO A 151 16.88 2.57 12.95
CA PRO A 151 18.34 2.59 12.98
C PRO A 151 18.92 3.83 13.67
N ILE A 152 18.35 5.01 13.41
CA ILE A 152 18.82 6.27 14.02
C ILE A 152 18.64 6.22 15.54
N VAL A 153 17.46 5.82 16.01
CA VAL A 153 17.16 5.67 17.45
C VAL A 153 18.10 4.62 18.06
N SER A 154 18.27 3.47 17.41
CA SER A 154 19.14 2.39 17.92
C SER A 154 20.58 2.84 18.05
N CYS A 155 21.12 3.51 17.02
CA CYS A 155 22.48 4.06 17.05
C CYS A 155 22.63 5.12 18.14
N THR A 156 21.71 6.08 18.20
CA THR A 156 21.73 7.14 19.23
C THR A 156 21.71 6.55 20.64
N ARG A 157 20.93 5.50 20.88
CA ARG A 157 20.90 4.80 22.18
C ARG A 157 22.22 4.12 22.55
N GLN A 158 23.00 3.64 21.56
CA GLN A 158 24.33 3.07 21.82
C GLN A 158 25.32 4.15 22.25
N TYR A 159 25.24 5.35 21.66
CA TYR A 159 26.04 6.49 22.11
C TYR A 159 25.61 6.92 23.52
N LEU A 160 24.31 7.07 23.76
CA LEU A 160 23.79 7.37 25.09
C LEU A 160 24.20 6.34 26.16
N ALA A 161 24.52 5.10 25.79
CA ALA A 161 24.94 4.09 26.77
C ALA A 161 26.24 4.45 27.50
N HIS A 162 27.11 5.28 26.91
CA HIS A 162 28.29 5.83 27.58
C HIS A 162 28.17 7.34 27.84
N GLU A 163 27.50 8.09 26.96
CA GLU A 163 27.34 9.54 27.13
C GLU A 163 26.31 9.92 28.21
N PHE A 164 25.22 9.17 28.34
CA PHE A 164 24.13 9.43 29.30
C PHE A 164 23.36 8.13 29.66
N PRO A 165 24.00 7.20 30.40
CA PRO A 165 23.51 5.84 30.59
C PRO A 165 22.13 5.77 31.25
N GLU A 166 21.80 6.72 32.13
CA GLU A 166 20.51 6.79 32.82
C GLU A 166 19.33 7.10 31.88
N ALA A 167 19.61 7.62 30.69
CA ALA A 167 18.62 7.95 29.66
C ALA A 167 18.60 6.95 28.49
N ALA A 168 19.68 6.19 28.26
CA ALA A 168 19.87 5.35 27.07
C ALA A 168 18.69 4.41 26.74
N ASN A 169 18.10 3.78 27.77
CA ASN A 169 17.00 2.84 27.61
C ASN A 169 15.61 3.43 27.92
N ARG A 170 15.53 4.73 28.23
CA ARG A 170 14.24 5.36 28.53
C ARG A 170 13.36 5.42 27.28
N GLN A 171 12.09 5.10 27.46
CA GLN A 171 11.08 5.31 26.41
C GLN A 171 10.81 6.81 26.30
N SER A 172 10.84 7.32 25.07
CA SER A 172 10.54 8.70 24.76
C SER A 172 9.66 8.72 23.51
N ALA A 173 8.37 8.93 23.74
CA ALA A 173 7.36 9.07 22.71
C ALA A 173 6.62 10.39 22.90
N ARG A 174 6.12 10.96 21.80
CA ARG A 174 5.22 12.12 21.85
C ARG A 174 3.93 11.77 22.59
N LYS A 175 3.36 12.75 23.31
CA LYS A 175 2.09 12.57 24.04
C LYS A 175 0.90 13.01 23.20
N LYS A 176 1.05 14.08 22.43
CA LYS A 176 0.01 14.64 21.55
C LYS A 176 0.60 14.95 20.16
N PRO A 177 -0.24 15.04 19.12
CA PRO A 177 0.20 15.55 17.83
C PRO A 177 0.82 16.95 17.97
N GLY A 178 1.96 17.18 17.33
CA GLY A 178 2.72 18.43 17.43
C GLY A 178 3.72 18.48 18.58
N ASP A 179 3.66 17.55 19.55
CA ASP A 179 4.67 17.45 20.60
C ASP A 179 5.95 16.77 20.09
N LEU A 180 7.10 17.27 20.52
CA LEU A 180 8.35 16.52 20.40
C LEU A 180 8.47 15.46 21.49
N PRO A 181 9.04 14.27 21.19
CA PRO A 181 9.36 13.28 22.21
C PRO A 181 10.27 13.89 23.29
N PRO A 182 9.98 13.72 24.59
CA PRO A 182 10.67 14.47 25.65
C PRO A 182 12.20 14.34 25.65
N LEU A 183 12.76 13.13 25.53
CA LEU A 183 14.21 12.92 25.53
C LEU A 183 14.85 13.50 24.27
N TRP A 184 14.29 13.14 23.11
CA TRP A 184 14.86 13.51 21.81
C TRP A 184 14.80 15.02 21.59
N GLY A 185 13.70 15.66 21.98
CA GLY A 185 13.56 17.12 21.92
C GLY A 185 14.52 17.84 22.87
N TRP A 186 14.78 17.27 24.05
CA TRP A 186 15.74 17.83 25.00
C TRP A 186 17.19 17.67 24.52
N LEU A 187 17.59 16.47 24.07
CA LEU A 187 18.91 16.22 23.49
C LEU A 187 19.18 17.08 22.26
N ALA A 188 18.15 17.33 21.45
CA ALA A 188 18.22 18.20 20.28
C ALA A 188 18.16 19.70 20.60
N GLU A 189 18.00 20.08 21.87
CA GLU A 189 17.83 21.47 22.33
C GLU A 189 16.61 22.19 21.71
N LEU A 190 15.64 21.41 21.23
CA LEU A 190 14.39 21.91 20.67
C LEU A 190 13.28 22.04 21.72
N ARG A 191 13.50 21.51 22.92
CA ARG A 191 12.52 21.48 24.01
C ARG A 191 13.22 21.49 25.37
N PRO A 192 12.84 22.39 26.30
CA PRO A 192 13.32 22.32 27.69
C PRO A 192 12.68 21.15 28.44
N SER A 193 13.42 20.56 29.38
CA SER A 193 12.90 19.50 30.25
C SER A 193 13.61 19.52 31.60
N PRO A 194 12.99 20.12 32.65
CA PRO A 194 13.57 20.15 34.00
C PRO A 194 13.90 18.77 34.55
N PHE A 195 13.15 17.75 34.10
CA PHE A 195 13.42 16.36 34.43
C PHE A 195 14.78 15.89 33.88
N TYR A 196 15.06 16.17 32.59
CA TYR A 196 16.32 15.76 31.98
C TYR A 196 17.48 16.68 32.36
N ASP A 197 17.23 17.95 32.63
CA ASP A 197 18.23 18.87 33.20
C ASP A 197 18.76 18.32 34.53
N ARG A 198 17.85 17.92 35.43
CA ARG A 198 18.21 17.31 36.72
C ARG A 198 18.82 15.92 36.57
N LEU A 199 18.31 15.11 35.65
CA LEU A 199 18.84 13.77 35.43
C LEU A 199 20.27 13.84 34.87
N TRP A 200 20.53 14.78 33.97
CA TRP A 200 21.86 15.01 33.40
C TRP A 200 22.80 15.64 34.42
N SER A 201 22.32 16.61 35.22
CA SER A 201 23.16 17.26 36.23
C SER A 201 23.75 16.26 37.21
N ASN A 202 23.01 15.18 37.50
CA ASN A 202 23.35 14.12 38.44
C ASN A 202 23.81 12.82 37.74
N SER A 203 24.13 12.86 36.45
CA SER A 203 24.54 11.67 35.69
C SER A 203 25.96 11.25 36.06
N VAL A 204 26.17 9.95 36.23
CA VAL A 204 27.48 9.36 36.50
C VAL A 204 28.48 9.61 35.36
N ALA A 205 28.00 9.82 34.13
CA ALA A 205 28.86 10.13 32.98
C ALA A 205 29.70 11.40 33.22
N ARG A 206 29.16 12.37 33.96
CA ARG A 206 29.84 13.62 34.28
C ARG A 206 31.00 13.43 35.25
N ASP A 207 30.90 12.48 36.18
CA ASP A 207 31.99 12.13 37.11
C ASP A 207 33.23 11.61 36.36
N PHE A 208 33.02 11.04 35.17
CA PHE A 208 34.08 10.55 34.27
C PHE A 208 34.44 11.55 33.15
N GLY A 209 33.93 12.78 33.19
CA GLY A 209 34.20 13.81 32.18
C GLY A 209 33.61 13.52 30.80
N LEU A 210 32.59 12.66 30.72
CA LEU A 210 31.88 12.38 29.47
C LEU A 210 30.79 13.42 29.22
N GLU A 211 30.62 13.78 27.95
CA GLU A 211 29.64 14.77 27.51
C GLU A 211 28.73 14.19 26.41
N ILE A 212 27.55 14.78 26.25
CA ILE A 212 26.65 14.47 25.14
C ILE A 212 27.25 15.04 23.86
N SER A 213 27.63 14.16 22.94
CA SER A 213 28.31 14.54 21.71
C SER A 213 27.41 15.31 20.75
N GLU A 214 28.02 16.12 19.88
CA GLU A 214 27.32 16.76 18.77
C GLU A 214 26.60 15.74 17.88
N PHE A 215 27.21 14.56 17.68
CA PHE A 215 26.59 13.47 16.93
C PHE A 215 25.25 13.06 17.54
N THR A 216 25.19 12.82 18.86
CA THR A 216 23.94 12.48 19.57
C THR A 216 22.88 13.58 19.44
N ARG A 217 23.30 14.85 19.48
CA ARG A 217 22.39 16.01 19.29
C ARG A 217 21.82 16.06 17.88
N LEU A 218 22.66 15.90 16.86
CA LEU A 218 22.25 15.89 15.46
C LEU A 218 21.32 14.72 15.14
N GLN A 219 21.58 13.52 15.66
CA GLN A 219 20.68 12.38 15.50
C GLN A 219 19.35 12.62 16.21
N SER A 220 19.37 13.20 17.41
CA SER A 220 18.15 13.56 18.15
C SER A 220 17.30 14.58 17.39
N LYS A 221 17.93 15.55 16.72
CA LYS A 221 17.25 16.49 15.81
C LYS A 221 16.58 15.77 14.63
N ARG A 222 17.28 14.83 13.99
CA ARG A 222 16.72 13.99 12.91
C ARG A 222 15.51 13.17 13.38
N ILE A 223 15.58 12.59 14.58
CA ILE A 223 14.45 11.87 15.18
C ILE A 223 13.25 12.82 15.34
N CYS A 224 13.47 14.03 15.83
CA CYS A 224 12.42 15.05 15.98
C CYS A 224 11.80 15.47 14.63
N GLU A 225 12.59 15.66 13.57
CA GLU A 225 12.05 15.98 12.24
C GLU A 225 11.22 14.83 11.66
N ILE A 226 11.67 13.58 11.84
CA ILE A 226 10.88 12.42 11.41
C ILE A 226 9.53 12.36 12.15
N GLU A 227 9.50 12.65 13.45
CA GLU A 227 8.25 12.70 14.22
C GLU A 227 7.29 13.77 13.72
N ARG A 228 7.80 14.97 13.41
CA ARG A 228 7.00 16.05 12.79
C ARG A 228 6.45 15.65 11.42
N HIS A 229 7.25 14.98 10.60
CA HIS A 229 6.80 14.46 9.30
C HIS A 229 5.69 13.41 9.48
N GLN A 230 5.82 12.52 10.46
CA GLN A 230 4.77 11.55 10.78
C GLN A 230 3.49 12.25 11.25
N ASP A 231 3.59 13.31 12.07
CA ASP A 231 2.43 14.11 12.52
C ASP A 231 1.71 14.79 11.35
N ALA A 232 2.46 15.43 10.44
CA ALA A 232 1.88 16.08 9.26
C ALA A 232 1.13 15.07 8.37
N ILE A 233 1.73 13.90 8.13
CA ILE A 233 1.06 12.82 7.38
C ILE A 233 -0.19 12.33 8.12
N GLU A 234 -0.15 12.18 9.44
CA GLU A 234 -1.32 11.75 10.22
C GLU A 234 -2.46 12.78 10.18
N GLN A 235 -2.16 14.07 10.19
CA GLN A 235 -3.16 15.12 10.00
C GLN A 235 -3.80 15.05 8.61
N GLU A 236 -2.99 14.83 7.57
CA GLU A 236 -3.50 14.67 6.20
C GLU A 236 -4.35 13.40 6.05
N LEU A 237 -3.96 12.30 6.68
CA LEU A 237 -4.77 11.08 6.74
C LEU A 237 -6.13 11.35 7.42
N GLN A 238 -6.17 12.14 8.49
CA GLN A 238 -7.42 12.50 9.15
C GLN A 238 -8.35 13.30 8.22
N GLN A 239 -7.79 14.27 7.48
CA GLN A 239 -8.55 15.05 6.50
C GLN A 239 -9.14 14.18 5.40
N LEU A 240 -8.36 13.24 4.85
CA LEU A 240 -8.85 12.30 3.84
C LEU A 240 -9.92 11.37 4.37
N LEU A 241 -9.75 10.84 5.59
CA LEU A 241 -10.75 9.97 6.21
C LEU A 241 -12.06 10.73 6.52
N ALA A 242 -12.01 12.04 6.74
CA ALA A 242 -13.20 12.86 6.97
C ALA A 242 -14.08 13.05 5.72
N LEU A 243 -13.64 12.60 4.54
CA LEU A 243 -14.44 12.67 3.33
C LEU A 243 -15.75 11.86 3.46
N PRO A 244 -16.91 12.42 3.07
CA PRO A 244 -18.22 11.77 3.26
C PRO A 244 -18.33 10.36 2.65
N VAL A 245 -17.62 10.14 1.55
CA VAL A 245 -17.58 8.86 0.83
C VAL A 245 -17.07 7.68 1.70
N PHE A 246 -16.35 7.98 2.78
CA PHE A 246 -15.82 6.98 3.70
C PHE A 246 -16.64 6.81 4.97
N ALA A 247 -17.68 7.61 5.20
CA ALA A 247 -18.45 7.62 6.44
C ALA A 247 -18.97 6.22 6.83
N ASN A 248 -19.60 5.51 5.89
CA ASN A 248 -20.11 4.15 6.12
C ASN A 248 -19.01 3.14 6.46
N TYR A 249 -17.82 3.26 5.85
CA TYR A 249 -16.67 2.42 6.21
C TYR A 249 -16.18 2.73 7.62
N LEU A 250 -16.11 4.02 7.97
CA LEU A 250 -15.62 4.45 9.27
C LEU A 250 -16.55 3.96 10.38
N THR A 251 -17.87 4.06 10.22
CA THR A 251 -18.84 3.49 11.16
C THR A 251 -18.55 2.02 11.46
N VAL A 252 -18.35 1.21 10.41
CA VAL A 252 -17.98 -0.20 10.60
C VAL A 252 -16.62 -0.33 11.27
N PHE A 253 -15.62 0.47 10.89
CA PHE A 253 -14.28 0.42 11.49
C PHE A 253 -14.25 0.80 12.98
N ASP A 254 -15.15 1.65 13.44
CA ASP A 254 -15.28 1.98 14.87
C ASP A 254 -15.69 0.75 15.68
N GLU A 255 -16.55 -0.12 15.14
CA GLU A 255 -16.90 -1.38 15.79
C GLU A 255 -15.67 -2.29 16.01
N PHE A 256 -14.66 -2.20 15.13
CA PHE A 256 -13.40 -2.95 15.29
C PHE A 256 -12.36 -2.21 16.14
N GLY A 257 -12.62 -0.96 16.53
CA GLY A 257 -11.65 -0.13 17.25
C GLY A 257 -10.35 0.10 16.45
N PHE A 258 -10.47 0.21 15.13
CA PHE A 258 -9.34 0.49 14.26
C PHE A 258 -8.85 1.93 14.46
N GLY A 259 -7.56 2.11 14.76
CA GLY A 259 -6.93 3.43 14.85
C GLY A 259 -6.60 4.03 13.46
N LEU A 260 -6.25 5.32 13.43
CA LEU A 260 -5.99 6.09 12.20
C LEU A 260 -5.19 5.33 11.13
N ARG A 261 -3.96 4.91 11.44
CA ARG A 261 -3.07 4.26 10.46
C ARG A 261 -3.65 2.96 9.88
N ILE A 262 -4.33 2.14 10.70
CA ILE A 262 -4.92 0.89 10.21
C ILE A 262 -6.19 1.15 9.40
N ARG A 263 -7.03 2.13 9.79
CA ARG A 263 -8.21 2.54 9.00
C ARG A 263 -7.78 2.98 7.60
N SER A 264 -6.81 3.88 7.52
CA SER A 264 -6.26 4.39 6.26
C SER A 264 -5.73 3.26 5.37
N LEU A 265 -4.94 2.34 5.95
CA LEU A 265 -4.35 1.23 5.19
C LEU A 265 -5.40 0.22 4.69
N LEU A 266 -6.37 -0.14 5.52
CA LEU A 266 -7.43 -1.08 5.13
C LEU A 266 -8.29 -0.46 4.02
N LEU A 267 -8.74 0.78 4.22
CA LEU A 267 -9.54 1.51 3.24
C LEU A 267 -8.82 1.63 1.90
N SER A 268 -7.50 1.86 1.91
CA SER A 268 -6.66 1.91 0.70
C SER A 268 -6.61 0.61 -0.12
N HIS A 269 -7.19 -0.49 0.40
CA HIS A 269 -7.17 -1.82 -0.23
C HIS A 269 -8.57 -2.38 -0.52
N ILE A 270 -9.61 -1.87 0.13
CA ILE A 270 -10.96 -2.46 0.10
C ILE A 270 -12.06 -1.47 -0.32
N TYR A 271 -11.69 -0.24 -0.64
CA TYR A 271 -12.59 0.70 -1.27
C TYR A 271 -12.50 0.57 -2.81
N PRO A 272 -13.62 0.71 -3.55
CA PRO A 272 -15.00 0.61 -3.06
C PRO A 272 -15.41 -0.86 -2.83
N ILE A 273 -16.46 -1.09 -2.05
CA ILE A 273 -16.90 -2.45 -1.69
C ILE A 273 -17.53 -3.13 -2.90
N SER A 274 -18.08 -2.34 -3.83
CA SER A 274 -18.62 -2.78 -5.11
C SER A 274 -17.60 -3.55 -5.96
N ASP A 275 -16.29 -3.31 -5.79
CA ASP A 275 -15.25 -4.08 -6.49
C ASP A 275 -15.24 -5.57 -6.12
N PHE A 276 -15.91 -5.94 -5.02
CA PHE A 276 -16.03 -7.32 -4.57
C PHE A 276 -17.40 -7.94 -4.90
N LEU A 277 -18.36 -7.17 -5.40
CA LEU A 277 -19.75 -7.59 -5.54
C LEU A 277 -20.11 -7.85 -7.01
N GLY A 278 -21.25 -8.51 -7.23
CA GLY A 278 -21.82 -8.71 -8.55
C GLY A 278 -22.39 -7.41 -9.13
N SER A 279 -22.83 -7.47 -10.39
CA SER A 279 -23.54 -6.36 -11.04
C SER A 279 -24.85 -5.99 -10.36
N ASP A 280 -25.44 -6.92 -9.60
CA ASP A 280 -26.61 -6.75 -8.74
C ASP A 280 -26.29 -6.10 -7.39
N GLY A 281 -25.02 -5.80 -7.11
CA GLY A 281 -24.57 -5.29 -5.81
C GLY A 281 -24.56 -6.34 -4.71
N LEU A 282 -24.72 -7.63 -5.02
CA LEU A 282 -24.74 -8.71 -4.03
C LEU A 282 -23.44 -9.52 -4.04
N PRO A 283 -23.11 -10.23 -2.95
CA PRO A 283 -21.97 -11.14 -2.94
C PRO A 283 -22.11 -12.27 -3.96
N LEU A 284 -21.07 -12.44 -4.79
CA LEU A 284 -20.94 -13.50 -5.78
C LEU A 284 -20.66 -14.85 -5.10
N ILE A 285 -21.64 -15.74 -5.17
CA ILE A 285 -21.58 -17.10 -4.65
C ILE A 285 -21.71 -18.08 -5.81
N GLU A 286 -20.66 -18.86 -6.05
CA GLU A 286 -20.67 -19.94 -7.03
C GLU A 286 -20.85 -21.29 -6.34
N PHE A 287 -21.50 -22.23 -7.02
CA PHE A 287 -21.54 -23.63 -6.61
C PHE A 287 -20.76 -24.45 -7.63
N THR A 288 -19.65 -25.05 -7.21
CA THR A 288 -18.80 -25.85 -8.10
C THR A 288 -18.77 -27.28 -7.58
N PRO A 289 -18.92 -28.31 -8.44
CA PRO A 289 -18.73 -29.69 -8.02
C PRO A 289 -17.30 -29.91 -7.53
N SER A 290 -17.14 -30.60 -6.40
CA SER A 290 -15.84 -31.12 -5.97
C SER A 290 -15.46 -32.37 -6.76
N ASP A 291 -14.21 -32.81 -6.61
CA ASP A 291 -13.74 -34.08 -7.20
C ASP A 291 -14.60 -35.30 -6.78
N ALA A 292 -15.27 -35.18 -5.63
CA ALA A 292 -16.23 -36.16 -5.11
C ALA A 292 -17.69 -35.92 -5.55
N GLY A 293 -17.93 -35.06 -6.55
CA GLY A 293 -19.24 -34.76 -7.13
C GLY A 293 -20.18 -33.90 -6.26
N LYS A 294 -19.76 -33.49 -5.06
CA LYS A 294 -20.58 -32.66 -4.16
C LYS A 294 -20.46 -31.19 -4.53
N LEU A 295 -21.59 -30.49 -4.65
CA LEU A 295 -21.60 -29.05 -4.86
C LEU A 295 -20.99 -28.33 -3.65
N GLN A 296 -19.88 -27.63 -3.87
CA GLN A 296 -19.23 -26.79 -2.88
C GLN A 296 -19.53 -25.33 -3.14
N LYS A 297 -19.99 -24.63 -2.09
CA LYS A 297 -20.19 -23.19 -2.10
C LYS A 297 -18.83 -22.46 -2.11
N ARG A 298 -18.61 -21.63 -3.12
CA ARG A 298 -17.44 -20.75 -3.28
C ARG A 298 -17.87 -19.30 -3.21
N ASP A 299 -17.60 -18.66 -2.08
CA ASP A 299 -17.84 -17.23 -1.88
C ASP A 299 -16.71 -16.41 -2.51
N ARG A 300 -16.91 -15.98 -3.76
CA ARG A 300 -15.89 -15.28 -4.57
C ARG A 300 -15.61 -13.90 -4.00
N SER A 301 -16.66 -13.19 -3.61
CA SER A 301 -16.58 -11.86 -3.01
C SER A 301 -15.76 -11.86 -1.72
N LEU A 302 -16.10 -12.74 -0.77
CA LEU A 302 -15.38 -12.85 0.49
C LEU A 302 -13.93 -13.27 0.26
N ARG A 303 -13.67 -14.20 -0.68
CA ARG A 303 -12.31 -14.65 -0.98
C ARG A 303 -11.48 -13.52 -1.57
N ALA A 304 -12.01 -12.76 -2.52
CA ALA A 304 -11.35 -11.59 -3.11
C ALA A 304 -11.08 -10.50 -2.07
N PHE A 305 -12.06 -10.20 -1.21
CA PHE A 305 -11.91 -9.25 -0.12
C PHE A 305 -10.80 -9.67 0.86
N LYS A 306 -10.82 -10.93 1.31
CA LYS A 306 -9.78 -11.48 2.19
C LYS A 306 -8.41 -11.47 1.51
N LEU A 307 -8.34 -11.72 0.20
CA LEU A 307 -7.09 -11.64 -0.55
C LEU A 307 -6.53 -10.21 -0.52
N ARG A 308 -7.36 -9.16 -0.71
CA ARG A 308 -6.89 -7.77 -0.60
C ARG A 308 -6.32 -7.43 0.77
N LEU A 309 -6.85 -8.04 1.84
CA LEU A 309 -6.37 -7.85 3.22
C LEU A 309 -5.21 -8.77 3.64
N GLY A 310 -4.74 -9.67 2.76
CA GLY A 310 -3.65 -10.60 3.10
C GLY A 310 -4.10 -11.82 3.93
N TYR A 311 -5.38 -12.17 3.90
CA TYR A 311 -5.94 -13.36 4.57
C TYR A 311 -6.68 -14.30 3.61
N GLY A 312 -6.53 -14.08 2.30
CA GLY A 312 -6.94 -15.01 1.25
C GLY A 312 -5.90 -16.10 1.03
N LEU A 313 -6.33 -17.26 0.57
CA LEU A 313 -5.44 -18.36 0.18
C LEU A 313 -5.32 -18.41 -1.35
N VAL A 314 -4.09 -18.53 -1.82
CA VAL A 314 -3.75 -18.82 -3.21
C VAL A 314 -3.16 -20.22 -3.30
N GLU A 315 -3.44 -20.88 -4.41
CA GLU A 315 -2.91 -22.20 -4.68
C GLU A 315 -1.45 -22.06 -5.12
N ASP A 316 -0.58 -22.82 -4.48
CA ASP A 316 0.83 -23.00 -4.82
C ASP A 316 1.00 -24.47 -5.17
N SER A 317 0.87 -24.75 -6.47
CA SER A 317 0.88 -26.10 -7.03
C SER A 317 2.09 -26.29 -7.93
N SER A 318 2.76 -27.41 -7.73
CA SER A 318 3.82 -27.93 -8.59
C SER A 318 3.51 -29.39 -8.90
N GLY A 319 4.18 -29.98 -9.89
CA GLY A 319 4.04 -31.41 -10.18
C GLY A 319 4.35 -32.36 -9.01
N LYS A 320 4.88 -31.85 -7.89
CA LYS A 320 5.19 -32.63 -6.67
C LYS A 320 4.28 -32.32 -5.47
N SER A 321 3.62 -31.17 -5.42
CA SER A 321 2.73 -30.85 -4.29
C SER A 321 1.80 -29.70 -4.61
N THR A 322 0.58 -29.78 -4.07
CA THR A 322 -0.38 -28.69 -4.00
C THR A 322 -0.48 -28.18 -2.57
N ARG A 323 -0.23 -26.88 -2.36
CA ARG A 323 -0.33 -26.21 -1.06
C ARG A 323 -1.17 -24.95 -1.19
N TRP A 324 -1.81 -24.56 -0.09
CA TRP A 324 -2.54 -23.29 -0.02
C TRP A 324 -1.74 -22.32 0.84
N ILE A 325 -1.20 -21.28 0.21
CA ILE A 325 -0.38 -20.29 0.90
C ILE A 325 -1.15 -18.97 1.09
N PRO A 326 -0.83 -18.20 2.14
CA PRO A 326 -1.43 -16.89 2.34
C PRO A 326 -1.05 -15.91 1.21
N GLY A 327 -2.01 -15.51 0.38
CA GLY A 327 -1.82 -14.50 -0.65
C GLY A 327 -2.06 -13.08 -0.13
N GLY A 328 -1.93 -12.09 -1.02
CA GLY A 328 -2.41 -10.72 -0.77
C GLY A 328 -1.47 -9.75 -0.05
N SER A 329 -2.02 -8.64 0.43
CA SER A 329 -1.26 -7.53 1.02
C SER A 329 -0.58 -7.93 2.34
N GLY A 330 0.76 -8.03 2.32
CA GLY A 330 1.56 -8.23 3.54
C GLY A 330 1.43 -7.07 4.53
N LEU A 331 1.16 -5.85 4.06
CA LEU A 331 1.00 -4.66 4.89
C LEU A 331 -0.28 -4.73 5.72
N CYS A 332 -1.42 -5.04 5.09
CA CYS A 332 -2.69 -5.20 5.79
C CYS A 332 -2.62 -6.36 6.81
N ARG A 333 -1.98 -7.47 6.42
CA ARG A 333 -1.76 -8.62 7.31
C ARG A 333 -0.98 -8.23 8.56
N LYS A 334 0.12 -7.48 8.41
CA LYS A 334 0.91 -6.97 9.54
C LYS A 334 0.11 -6.01 10.41
N ALA A 335 -0.64 -5.09 9.81
CA ALA A 335 -1.45 -4.12 10.55
C ALA A 335 -2.56 -4.81 11.36
N LEU A 336 -3.30 -5.74 10.76
CA LEU A 336 -4.33 -6.53 11.45
C LEU A 336 -3.74 -7.39 12.56
N TRP A 337 -2.54 -7.96 12.35
CA TRP A 337 -1.83 -8.66 13.42
C TRP A 337 -1.51 -7.72 14.59
N GLN A 338 -0.93 -6.55 14.33
CA GLN A 338 -0.61 -5.56 15.37
C GLN A 338 -1.85 -5.08 16.11
N TRP A 339 -2.95 -4.85 15.38
CA TRP A 339 -4.25 -4.54 15.98
C TRP A 339 -4.74 -5.67 16.88
N CYS A 340 -4.68 -6.93 16.43
CA CYS A 340 -5.07 -8.08 17.25
C CYS A 340 -4.26 -8.13 18.55
N LEU A 341 -2.93 -7.94 18.48
CA LEU A 341 -2.04 -7.93 19.64
C LEU A 341 -2.31 -6.80 20.64
N THR A 342 -2.85 -5.67 20.20
CA THR A 342 -2.98 -4.45 21.01
C THR A 342 -4.41 -4.15 21.45
N LYS A 343 -5.40 -4.59 20.67
CA LYS A 343 -6.82 -4.23 20.84
C LYS A 343 -7.77 -5.42 21.00
N ILE A 344 -7.35 -6.65 20.74
CA ILE A 344 -8.21 -7.83 20.89
C ILE A 344 -7.67 -8.80 21.94
N GLU A 345 -6.41 -9.18 21.80
CA GLU A 345 -5.76 -10.15 22.68
C GLU A 345 -5.66 -9.69 24.14
N PRO A 346 -5.25 -8.45 24.46
CA PRO A 346 -5.14 -8.02 25.85
C PRO A 346 -6.54 -7.76 26.43
N LYS A 347 -6.89 -8.44 27.52
CA LYS A 347 -8.22 -8.35 28.14
C LYS A 347 -8.57 -6.93 28.60
N ASN A 348 -7.60 -6.23 29.19
CA ASN A 348 -7.82 -4.90 29.81
C ASN A 348 -7.90 -3.75 28.79
N SER A 349 -7.39 -3.95 27.57
CA SER A 349 -7.44 -2.94 26.50
C SER A 349 -8.27 -3.41 25.30
N ARG A 350 -9.11 -4.44 25.51
CA ARG A 350 -9.96 -5.02 24.48
C ARG A 350 -11.00 -3.99 24.04
N VAL A 351 -11.26 -3.93 22.74
CA VAL A 351 -12.33 -3.07 22.20
C VAL A 351 -13.66 -3.44 22.87
N SER A 352 -14.35 -2.45 23.42
CA SER A 352 -15.61 -2.58 24.16
C SER A 352 -16.82 -2.59 23.21
N THR A 353 -16.77 -3.44 22.19
CA THR A 353 -17.83 -3.62 21.18
C THR A 353 -18.19 -5.09 21.07
N GLU A 354 -19.33 -5.39 20.45
CA GLU A 354 -19.74 -6.78 20.16
C GLU A 354 -18.65 -7.52 19.36
N VAL A 355 -18.05 -6.86 18.37
CA VAL A 355 -16.94 -7.39 17.58
C VAL A 355 -15.74 -7.72 18.47
N GLY A 356 -15.37 -6.79 19.36
CA GLY A 356 -14.27 -6.98 20.31
C GLY A 356 -14.51 -8.18 21.24
N GLN A 357 -15.73 -8.36 21.72
CA GLN A 357 -16.11 -9.49 22.57
C GLN A 357 -16.09 -10.82 21.81
N ILE A 358 -16.68 -10.87 20.61
CA ILE A 358 -16.69 -12.08 19.76
C ILE A 358 -15.27 -12.52 19.43
N LEU A 359 -14.42 -11.60 18.97
CA LEU A 359 -13.04 -11.90 18.57
C LEU A 359 -12.15 -12.22 19.77
N GLY A 360 -12.34 -11.51 20.88
CA GLY A 360 -11.67 -11.76 22.15
C GLY A 360 -11.97 -13.16 22.70
N ASN A 361 -13.25 -13.52 22.78
CA ASN A 361 -13.66 -14.86 23.21
C ASN A 361 -13.14 -15.95 22.25
N TYR A 362 -13.13 -15.66 20.95
CA TYR A 362 -12.62 -16.59 19.95
C TYR A 362 -11.12 -16.86 20.12
N ILE A 363 -10.28 -15.84 20.31
CA ILE A 363 -8.84 -16.03 20.51
C ILE A 363 -8.53 -16.68 21.86
N ASP A 364 -9.28 -16.35 22.91
CA ASP A 364 -9.14 -16.95 24.25
C ASP A 364 -9.44 -18.45 24.19
N ARG A 365 -10.52 -18.87 23.50
CA ARG A 365 -10.86 -20.29 23.29
C ARG A 365 -9.78 -21.04 22.50
N LEU A 366 -9.25 -20.44 21.43
CA LEU A 366 -8.20 -21.07 20.62
C LEU A 366 -6.95 -21.35 21.46
N LYS A 367 -6.55 -20.38 22.29
CA LYS A 367 -5.38 -20.51 23.16
C LYS A 367 -5.61 -21.52 24.28
N ALA A 368 -6.78 -21.50 24.91
CA ALA A 368 -7.16 -22.48 25.92
C ALA A 368 -7.18 -23.90 25.35
N GLY A 369 -7.60 -24.08 24.09
CA GLY A 369 -7.56 -25.34 23.36
C GLY A 369 -6.18 -25.74 22.80
N GLY A 370 -5.08 -25.15 23.27
CA GLY A 370 -3.72 -25.53 22.88
C GLY A 370 -3.25 -25.06 21.50
N THR A 371 -4.02 -24.20 20.80
CA THR A 371 -3.57 -23.65 19.51
C THR A 371 -2.35 -22.76 19.73
N PRO A 372 -1.24 -22.94 18.97
CA PRO A 372 -0.05 -22.10 19.08
C PRO A 372 -0.40 -20.61 18.93
N ARG A 373 0.19 -19.76 19.77
CA ARG A 373 -0.17 -18.33 19.88
C ARG A 373 -0.26 -17.60 18.53
N LYS A 374 0.76 -17.74 17.68
CA LYS A 374 0.81 -17.12 16.35
C LYS A 374 -0.30 -17.62 15.42
N VAL A 375 -0.64 -18.91 15.51
CA VAL A 375 -1.73 -19.51 14.74
C VAL A 375 -3.09 -19.01 15.23
N ALA A 376 -3.28 -18.91 16.55
CA ALA A 376 -4.50 -18.36 17.14
C ALA A 376 -4.74 -16.91 16.71
N GLN A 377 -3.69 -16.08 16.72
CA GLN A 377 -3.72 -14.69 16.25
C GLN A 377 -4.08 -14.60 14.76
N SER A 378 -3.44 -15.41 13.92
CA SER A 378 -3.73 -15.47 12.48
C SER A 378 -5.20 -15.87 12.20
N ARG A 379 -5.69 -16.91 12.90
CA ARG A 379 -7.10 -17.34 12.82
C ARG A 379 -8.06 -16.25 13.27
N CYS A 380 -7.74 -15.53 14.35
CA CYS A 380 -8.55 -14.40 14.83
C CYS A 380 -8.62 -13.28 13.80
N CYS A 381 -7.50 -12.89 13.19
CA CYS A 381 -7.48 -11.88 12.13
C CYS A 381 -8.23 -12.34 10.87
N ALA A 382 -8.12 -13.61 10.49
CA ALA A 382 -8.89 -14.17 9.38
C ALA A 382 -10.41 -14.13 9.65
N LYS A 383 -10.84 -14.39 10.90
CA LYS A 383 -12.24 -14.23 11.33
C LYS A 383 -12.67 -12.76 11.31
N ALA A 384 -11.81 -11.85 11.77
CA ALA A 384 -12.06 -10.41 11.73
C ALA A 384 -12.26 -9.92 10.29
N ALA A 385 -11.43 -10.36 9.33
CA ALA A 385 -11.60 -10.03 7.91
C ALA A 385 -12.96 -10.53 7.36
N THR A 386 -13.41 -11.72 7.75
CA THR A 386 -14.75 -12.21 7.37
C THR A 386 -15.88 -11.37 7.98
N MET A 387 -15.76 -11.00 9.26
CA MET A 387 -16.76 -10.15 9.92
C MET A 387 -16.80 -8.76 9.29
N LEU A 388 -15.64 -8.21 8.96
CA LEU A 388 -15.50 -6.90 8.35
C LEU A 388 -16.22 -6.85 7.00
N PHE A 389 -15.99 -7.84 6.13
CA PHE A 389 -16.69 -7.94 4.85
C PHE A 389 -18.21 -7.95 5.03
N LYS A 390 -18.72 -8.82 5.90
CA LYS A 390 -20.18 -8.96 6.14
C LYS A 390 -20.82 -7.67 6.66
N LYS A 391 -20.13 -6.97 7.57
CA LYS A 391 -20.62 -5.70 8.12
C LYS A 391 -20.57 -4.58 7.08
N LEU A 392 -19.50 -4.52 6.27
CA LEU A 392 -19.40 -3.54 5.18
C LEU A 392 -20.48 -3.74 4.12
N VAL A 393 -20.72 -4.98 3.69
CA VAL A 393 -21.83 -5.28 2.78
C VAL A 393 -23.14 -4.79 3.39
N ARG A 394 -23.50 -5.24 4.60
CA ARG A 394 -24.75 -4.83 5.27
C ARG A 394 -24.90 -3.31 5.46
N GLN A 395 -23.80 -2.57 5.64
CA GLN A 395 -23.84 -1.13 5.88
C GLN A 395 -23.94 -0.31 4.59
N ILE A 396 -23.43 -0.83 3.47
CA ILE A 396 -23.26 -0.08 2.22
C ILE A 396 -24.26 -0.52 1.14
N THR A 397 -24.67 -1.80 1.16
CA THR A 397 -25.71 -2.37 0.30
C THR A 397 -26.98 -2.55 1.11
#